data_AF-A0A7J3BCG0-F1
#
_entry.id   AF-A0A7J3BCG0-F1
#
_cell.length_a   1.000
_cell.length_b   1.000
_cell.length_c   1.000
_cell.angle_alpha   90.00
_cell.angle_beta   90.00
_cell.angle_gamma   90.00
#
_symmetry.space_group_name_H-M   'P 1'
#
loop_
_entity.id
_entity.type
_entity.pdbx_description
1 polymer ?
#
loop_
_entity_poly.entity_id
_entity_poly.type
_entity_poly.pdbx_seq_one_letter_code
_entity_poly.pdbx_strand_id
1 'polypeptide(L)'
;MRDPSALECAFFGDFKVGRQDIVFADDDGVVFTRREDVEEVLSTAYSIWRRERQQAELIHGGKRLREQLQFDSYMSKRSIDPSYTFRRHLRTIGGAIEE
;
A
#
# COMPACT_ATOMS: atom_id res chain seq x y z
N MET A 1 -21.65 21.80 26.68
CA MET A 1 -21.26 22.93 25.81
C MET A 1 -20.59 22.32 24.59
N ARG A 2 -21.01 22.64 23.35
CA ARG A 2 -20.34 22.14 22.14
C ARG A 2 -18.96 22.80 22.02
N ASP A 3 -17.96 22.04 21.60
CA ASP A 3 -16.64 22.61 21.28
C ASP A 3 -16.80 23.60 20.11
N PRO A 4 -16.18 24.79 20.17
CA PRO A 4 -16.28 25.80 19.10
C PRO A 4 -15.83 25.27 17.73
N SER A 5 -14.92 24.30 17.70
CA SER A 5 -14.41 23.67 16.47
C SER A 5 -15.26 22.50 15.97
N ALA A 6 -16.34 22.13 16.66
CA ALA A 6 -17.18 20.97 16.33
C ALA A 6 -17.85 21.05 14.95
N LEU A 7 -17.90 22.24 14.33
CA LEU A 7 -18.38 22.44 12.96
C LEU A 7 -17.26 22.58 11.92
N GLU A 8 -16.00 22.63 12.36
CA GLU A 8 -14.83 22.86 11.51
C GLU A 8 -14.00 21.60 11.31
N CYS A 9 -13.94 20.72 12.31
CA CYS A 9 -13.18 19.49 12.27
C CYS A 9 -13.82 18.37 13.09
N ALA A 10 -13.52 17.13 12.70
CA ALA A 10 -13.81 15.92 13.44
C ALA A 10 -12.49 15.35 14.00
N PHE A 11 -12.59 14.65 15.13
CA PHE A 11 -11.48 13.90 15.71
C PHE A 11 -11.78 12.40 15.61
N PHE A 12 -10.85 11.65 15.01
CA PHE A 12 -10.87 10.20 14.92
C PHE A 12 -9.65 9.67 15.67
N GLY A 13 -9.82 9.36 16.96
CA GLY A 13 -8.67 9.09 17.84
C GLY A 13 -7.71 10.30 17.84
N ASP A 14 -6.46 10.06 17.45
CA ASP A 14 -5.43 11.11 17.37
C ASP A 14 -5.48 11.93 16.06
N PHE A 15 -6.33 11.55 15.11
CA PHE A 15 -6.45 12.25 13.83
C PHE A 15 -7.45 13.40 13.91
N LYS A 16 -7.01 14.62 13.61
CA LYS A 16 -7.88 15.78 13.38
C LYS A 16 -8.15 15.91 11.88
N VAL A 17 -9.40 15.78 11.48
CA VAL A 17 -9.83 15.84 10.08
C VAL A 17 -10.68 17.09 9.87
N GLY A 18 -10.24 17.98 9.02
CA GLY A 18 -10.89 19.24 8.69
C GLY A 18 -11.57 19.23 7.32
N ARG A 19 -12.22 20.35 6.97
CA ARG A 19 -12.97 20.50 5.71
C ARG A 19 -12.14 20.39 4.43
N GLN A 20 -10.82 20.51 4.53
CA GLN A 20 -9.92 20.44 3.38
C GLN A 20 -9.39 19.03 3.13
N ASP A 21 -9.46 18.14 4.13
CA ASP A 21 -8.96 16.78 4.00
C ASP A 21 -9.86 15.95 3.08
N ILE A 22 -9.25 15.02 2.38
CA ILE A 22 -9.91 14.01 1.55
C ILE A 22 -9.94 12.71 2.33
N VAL A 23 -11.11 12.07 2.34
CA VAL A 23 -11.35 10.83 3.07
C VAL A 23 -11.70 9.75 2.07
N PHE A 24 -10.94 8.65 2.10
CA PHE A 24 -11.26 7.42 1.38
C PHE A 24 -11.74 6.40 2.40
N ALA A 25 -12.85 5.71 2.10
CA ALA A 25 -13.42 4.72 3.01
C ALA A 25 -14.04 3.56 2.22
N ASP A 26 -13.85 2.35 2.73
CA ASP A 26 -14.46 1.12 2.26
C ASP A 26 -14.71 0.18 3.45
N ASP A 27 -14.97 -1.10 3.17
CA ASP A 27 -15.24 -2.11 4.20
C ASP A 27 -14.00 -2.48 5.03
N ASP A 28 -12.78 -2.17 4.56
CA ASP A 28 -11.53 -2.45 5.26
C ASP A 28 -11.10 -1.31 6.19
N GLY A 29 -11.54 -0.08 5.91
CA GLY A 29 -11.35 1.04 6.83
C GLY A 29 -11.41 2.41 6.19
N VAL A 30 -10.67 3.35 6.80
CA VAL A 30 -10.68 4.76 6.41
C VAL A 30 -9.26 5.31 6.35
N VAL A 31 -8.96 6.05 5.29
CA VAL A 31 -7.71 6.79 5.10
C VAL A 31 -8.02 8.28 4.96
N PHE A 32 -7.33 9.09 5.76
CA PHE A 32 -7.39 10.56 5.70
C PHE A 32 -6.13 11.09 5.01
N THR A 33 -6.29 11.98 4.03
CA THR A 33 -5.16 12.66 3.40
C THR A 33 -5.44 14.15 3.24
N ARG A 34 -4.39 14.96 3.24
CA ARG A 34 -4.52 16.39 2.94
C ARG A 34 -4.81 16.56 1.45
N ARG A 35 -5.50 17.63 1.07
CA ARG A 35 -5.86 17.87 -0.33
C ARG A 35 -4.63 18.00 -1.22
N GLU A 36 -3.58 18.64 -0.75
CA GLU A 36 -2.33 18.83 -1.50
C GLU A 36 -1.61 17.51 -1.84
N ASP A 37 -1.81 16.46 -1.04
CA ASP A 37 -1.13 15.17 -1.21
C ASP A 37 -1.99 14.17 -2.03
N VAL A 38 -3.24 14.52 -2.37
CA VAL A 38 -4.20 13.57 -2.95
C VAL A 38 -3.75 12.99 -4.29
N GLU A 39 -3.10 13.80 -5.14
CA GLU A 39 -2.64 13.34 -6.45
C GLU A 39 -1.50 12.32 -6.32
N GLU A 40 -0.58 12.54 -5.38
CA GLU A 40 0.52 11.62 -5.09
C GLU A 40 -0.01 10.29 -4.51
N VAL A 41 -0.96 10.38 -3.57
CA VAL A 41 -1.63 9.20 -3.00
C VAL A 41 -2.34 8.40 -4.09
N LEU A 42 -3.12 9.04 -4.96
CA LEU A 42 -3.83 8.36 -6.04
C LEU A 42 -2.88 7.76 -7.09
N SER A 43 -1.79 8.46 -7.43
CA SER A 43 -0.77 7.95 -8.36
C SER A 43 -0.09 6.69 -7.80
N THR A 44 0.25 6.72 -6.51
CA THR A 44 0.83 5.58 -5.80
C THR A 44 -0.17 4.43 -5.75
N ALA A 45 -1.40 4.68 -5.29
CA ALA A 45 -2.47 3.69 -5.21
C ALA A 45 -2.77 3.04 -6.57
N TYR A 46 -2.79 3.82 -7.66
CA TYR A 46 -2.99 3.29 -9.00
C TYR A 46 -1.83 2.37 -9.44
N SER A 47 -0.59 2.71 -9.09
CA SER A 47 0.58 1.88 -9.36
C SER A 47 0.54 0.56 -8.59
N ILE A 48 0.06 0.58 -7.35
CA ILE A 48 -0.18 -0.61 -6.53
C ILE A 48 -1.27 -1.48 -7.17
N TRP A 49 -2.43 -0.90 -7.42
CA TRP A 49 -3.58 -1.57 -8.01
C TRP A 49 -3.23 -2.26 -9.33
N ARG A 50 -2.46 -1.60 -10.21
CA ARG A 50 -2.02 -2.19 -11.48
C ARG A 50 -1.17 -3.44 -11.26
N ARG A 51 -0.21 -3.40 -10.32
CA ARG A 51 0.67 -4.54 -10.01
C ARG A 51 -0.13 -5.70 -9.45
N GLU A 52 -1.02 -5.43 -8.50
CA GLU A 52 -1.89 -6.46 -7.89
C GLU A 52 -2.84 -7.07 -8.92
N ARG A 53 -3.40 -6.25 -9.82
CA ARG A 53 -4.26 -6.74 -10.90
C ARG A 53 -3.51 -7.69 -11.83
N GLN A 54 -2.29 -7.34 -12.22
CA GLN A 54 -1.44 -8.22 -13.04
C GLN A 54 -1.11 -9.52 -12.31
N GLN A 55 -0.79 -9.46 -11.01
CA GLN A 55 -0.54 -10.65 -10.20
C GLN A 55 -1.78 -11.55 -10.13
N ALA A 56 -2.96 -10.98 -9.91
CA ALA A 56 -4.24 -11.69 -9.88
C ALA A 56 -4.56 -12.36 -11.22
N GLU A 57 -4.32 -11.68 -12.34
CA GLU A 57 -4.49 -12.25 -13.68
C GLU A 57 -3.56 -13.44 -13.93
N LEU A 58 -2.30 -13.34 -13.51
CA LEU A 58 -1.34 -14.46 -13.60
C LEU A 58 -1.74 -15.65 -12.71
N ILE A 59 -2.25 -15.38 -11.51
CA ILE A 59 -2.79 -16.43 -10.62
C ILE A 59 -3.97 -17.13 -11.29
N HIS A 60 -4.89 -16.37 -11.88
CA HIS A 60 -6.03 -16.92 -12.60
C HIS A 60 -5.60 -17.75 -13.82
N GLY A 61 -4.50 -17.37 -14.47
CA GLY A 61 -3.84 -18.13 -15.53
C GLY A 61 -3.02 -19.34 -15.06
N GLY A 62 -3.05 -19.69 -13.77
CA GLY A 62 -2.39 -20.87 -13.21
C GLY A 62 -0.95 -20.65 -12.74
N LYS A 63 -0.39 -19.45 -12.87
CA LYS A 63 0.96 -19.12 -12.38
C LYS A 63 0.91 -18.74 -10.89
N ARG A 64 1.55 -19.53 -10.03
CA ARG A 64 1.46 -19.34 -8.57
C ARG A 64 2.22 -18.08 -8.13
N LEU A 65 1.73 -17.42 -7.08
CA LEU A 65 2.40 -16.24 -6.51
C LEU A 65 3.88 -16.52 -6.15
N ARG A 66 4.18 -17.71 -5.63
CA ARG A 66 5.56 -18.15 -5.33
C ARG A 66 6.50 -18.09 -6.54
N GLU A 67 5.98 -18.42 -7.71
CA GLU A 67 6.71 -18.37 -8.99
C GLU A 67 6.82 -16.94 -9.51
N GLN A 68 5.77 -16.14 -9.35
CA GLN A 68 5.76 -14.72 -9.71
C GLN A 68 6.80 -13.92 -8.90
N LEU A 69 6.93 -14.24 -7.61
CA LEU A 69 7.88 -13.59 -6.70
C LEU A 69 9.29 -14.21 -6.72
N GLN A 70 9.57 -15.14 -7.63
CA GLN A 70 10.86 -15.83 -7.74
C GLN A 70 11.38 -16.38 -6.40
N PHE A 71 10.49 -16.95 -5.59
CA PHE A 71 10.77 -17.26 -4.18
C PHE A 71 11.94 -18.24 -4.00
N ASP A 72 12.15 -19.17 -4.93
CA ASP A 72 13.30 -20.09 -4.90
C ASP A 72 14.65 -19.34 -5.05
N SER A 73 14.68 -18.27 -5.85
CA SER A 73 15.84 -17.38 -5.97
C SER A 73 16.09 -16.61 -4.67
N TYR A 74 15.03 -16.12 -4.02
CA TYR A 74 15.13 -15.52 -2.69
C TYR A 74 15.74 -16.49 -1.67
N MET A 75 15.23 -17.72 -1.58
CA MET A 75 15.73 -18.72 -0.65
C MET A 75 17.20 -19.07 -0.91
N SER A 76 17.59 -19.20 -2.18
CA SER A 76 18.98 -19.50 -2.57
C SER A 76 19.93 -18.35 -2.21
N LYS A 77 19.51 -17.10 -2.39
CA LYS A 77 20.31 -15.93 -1.99
C LYS A 77 20.41 -15.83 -0.47
N ARG A 78 19.31 -16.08 0.24
CA ARG A 78 19.28 -16.02 1.71
C ARG A 78 20.08 -17.13 2.38
N SER A 79 20.18 -18.31 1.77
CA SER A 79 21.05 -19.38 2.30
C SER A 79 22.54 -19.03 2.23
N ILE A 80 22.94 -18.17 1.28
CA ILE A 80 24.32 -17.68 1.14
C ILE A 80 24.53 -16.46 2.04
N ASP A 81 23.58 -15.53 2.04
CA ASP A 81 23.59 -14.31 2.83
C ASP A 81 22.31 -14.23 3.68
N PRO A 82 22.34 -14.64 4.96
CA PRO A 82 21.18 -14.58 5.85
C PRO A 82 20.62 -13.16 6.05
N SER A 83 21.41 -12.11 5.77
CA SER A 83 20.98 -10.71 5.83
C SER A 83 20.15 -10.28 4.61
N TYR A 84 20.10 -11.10 3.55
CA TYR A 84 19.28 -10.85 2.37
C TYR A 84 17.79 -10.99 2.72
N THR A 85 17.14 -9.86 2.98
CA THR A 85 15.72 -9.82 3.35
C THR A 85 14.79 -10.03 2.17
N PHE A 86 13.58 -10.51 2.46
CA PHE A 86 12.55 -10.65 1.42
C PHE A 86 12.16 -9.31 0.81
N ARG A 87 12.09 -8.23 1.62
CA ARG A 87 11.85 -6.86 1.12
C ARG A 87 12.91 -6.42 0.10
N ARG A 88 14.20 -6.67 0.38
CA ARG A 88 15.29 -6.40 -0.57
C ARG A 88 15.11 -7.19 -1.87
N HIS A 89 14.66 -8.44 -1.77
CA HIS A 89 14.36 -9.27 -2.94
C HIS A 89 13.23 -8.68 -3.79
N LEU A 90 12.10 -8.33 -3.17
CA LEU A 90 10.95 -7.74 -3.85
C LEU A 90 11.30 -6.44 -4.58
N ARG A 91 12.10 -5.55 -3.95
CA ARG A 91 12.60 -4.33 -4.61
C ARG A 91 13.45 -4.63 -5.85
N THR A 92 14.25 -5.70 -5.80
CA THR A 92 15.11 -6.09 -6.93
C THR A 92 14.31 -6.56 -8.15
N ILE A 93 13.20 -7.28 -7.93
CA ILE A 93 12.39 -7.85 -9.02
C ILE A 93 11.21 -6.95 -9.42
N GLY A 94 11.11 -5.73 -8.86
CA GLY A 94 9.98 -4.82 -9.09
C GLY A 94 8.66 -5.29 -8.49
N GLY A 95 8.71 -6.28 -7.58
CA GLY A 95 7.55 -6.81 -6.86
C GLY A 95 7.25 -6.09 -5.55
N ALA A 96 8.08 -5.12 -5.16
CA ALA A 96 7.77 -4.26 -4.03
C ALA A 96 6.69 -3.26 -4.41
N ILE A 97 5.60 -3.31 -3.65
CA ILE A 97 4.55 -2.30 -3.62
C ILE A 97 5.03 -1.06 -2.82
N GLU A 98 6.01 -1.25 -1.93
CA GLU A 98 6.63 -0.19 -1.10
C GLU A 98 7.93 0.33 -1.73
N GLU A 99 8.00 1.63 -2.03
CA GLU A 99 9.27 2.34 -2.28
C GLU A 99 10.15 2.41 -1.02
#